data_AF-A0A7X1GZH4-F1
#
_entry.id   AF-A0A7X1GZH4-F1
#
_cell.length_a   1.000
_cell.length_b   1.000
_cell.length_c   1.000
_cell.angle_alpha   90.00
_cell.angle_beta   90.00
_cell.angle_gamma   90.00
#
_symmetry.space_group_name_H-M   'P 1'
#
loop_
_entity.id
_entity.type
_entity.pdbx_description
1 polymer ?
#
loop_
_entity_poly.entity_id
_entity_poly.type
_entity_poly.pdbx_seq_one_letter_code
_entity_poly.pdbx_strand_id
1 'polypeptide(L)'
;MHISEGVLSGPVLLTGGVLTVAGTAIGLKKLDFERIARAGILSSAFFVASLIHVPVGPSSVHLILNGIVGLILGWGAFPAILVALFLQGMLFQFGGLTTLGVNTLIMALPAVVCYYSFGPLVQQGNRIALPAAFACGFMGIFLGAVVAGAALMFTEENFLEVTLLMVSAHLPVMIIEGLMTAFCVAFFRKVQPDMLPHFKAPKTDFSCNGRS
;
A
#
# COMPACT_ATOMS: atom_id res chain seq x y z
N MET A 1 -3.85 4.35 8.53
CA MET A 1 -4.96 5.30 8.75
C MET A 1 -6.27 4.56 8.59
N HIS A 2 -7.05 4.42 9.67
CA HIS A 2 -8.40 3.89 9.61
C HIS A 2 -9.38 5.02 9.87
N ILE A 3 -10.42 5.11 9.05
CA ILE A 3 -11.54 6.00 9.30
C ILE A 3 -12.57 5.23 10.15
N SER A 4 -12.91 5.83 11.29
CA SER A 4 -13.87 5.28 12.25
C SER A 4 -15.28 5.21 11.67
N GLU A 5 -16.08 4.31 12.25
CA GLU A 5 -17.49 4.12 11.91
C GLU A 5 -18.28 5.43 12.08
N GLY A 6 -19.26 5.68 11.19
CA GLY A 6 -20.13 6.85 11.26
C GLY A 6 -19.52 8.20 10.87
N VAL A 7 -18.22 8.27 10.51
CA VAL A 7 -17.56 9.51 10.10
C VAL A 7 -17.83 9.88 8.64
N LEU A 8 -18.00 8.90 7.76
CA LEU A 8 -18.12 9.12 6.31
C LEU A 8 -19.57 9.22 5.85
N SER A 9 -19.81 10.05 4.83
CA SER A 9 -21.13 10.16 4.20
C SER A 9 -21.49 8.89 3.42
N GLY A 10 -22.80 8.59 3.34
CA GLY A 10 -23.32 7.43 2.60
C GLY A 10 -22.79 7.29 1.15
N PRO A 11 -22.70 8.38 0.35
CA PRO A 11 -22.12 8.34 -0.98
C PRO A 11 -20.64 7.94 -1.00
N VAL A 12 -19.83 8.39 -0.03
CA VAL A 12 -18.40 8.04 0.06
C VAL A 12 -18.24 6.57 0.42
N LEU A 13 -19.06 6.05 1.33
CA LEU A 13 -19.08 4.63 1.68
C LEU A 13 -19.44 3.76 0.47
N LEU A 14 -20.49 4.12 -0.27
CA LEU A 14 -20.92 3.38 -1.46
C LEU A 14 -19.86 3.39 -2.56
N THR A 15 -19.31 4.57 -2.89
CA THR A 15 -18.28 4.70 -3.92
C THR A 15 -17.01 3.96 -3.54
N GLY A 16 -16.52 4.11 -2.30
CA GLY A 16 -15.36 3.37 -1.81
C GLY A 16 -15.58 1.87 -1.77
N GLY A 17 -16.78 1.41 -1.39
CA GLY A 17 -17.17 0.01 -1.44
C GLY A 17 -17.12 -0.56 -2.86
N VAL A 18 -17.74 0.11 -3.83
CA VAL A 18 -17.73 -0.31 -5.25
C VAL A 18 -16.31 -0.36 -5.80
N LEU A 19 -15.49 0.66 -5.55
CA LEU A 19 -14.10 0.70 -6.00
C LEU A 19 -13.26 -0.42 -5.37
N THR A 20 -13.48 -0.71 -4.08
CA THR A 20 -12.81 -1.81 -3.40
C THR A 20 -13.22 -3.17 -3.93
N VAL A 21 -14.50 -3.38 -4.24
CA VAL A 21 -14.95 -4.62 -4.90
C VAL A 21 -14.29 -4.77 -6.27
N ALA A 22 -14.25 -3.71 -7.07
CA ALA A 22 -13.59 -3.73 -8.38
C ALA A 22 -12.08 -4.02 -8.26
N GLY A 23 -11.37 -3.33 -7.37
CA GLY A 23 -9.95 -3.54 -7.12
C GLY A 23 -9.65 -4.94 -6.59
N THR A 24 -10.49 -5.47 -5.70
CA THR A 24 -10.38 -6.84 -5.17
C THR A 24 -10.63 -7.87 -6.25
N ALA A 25 -11.64 -7.69 -7.11
CA ALA A 25 -11.90 -8.58 -8.23
C ALA A 25 -10.73 -8.63 -9.23
N ILE A 26 -10.10 -7.47 -9.52
CA ILE A 26 -8.89 -7.41 -10.35
C ILE A 26 -7.72 -8.11 -9.64
N GLY A 27 -7.56 -7.87 -8.33
CA GLY A 27 -6.52 -8.49 -7.51
C GLY A 27 -6.62 -10.01 -7.49
N LEU A 28 -7.82 -10.55 -7.25
CA LEU A 28 -8.09 -11.99 -7.26
C LEU A 28 -7.84 -12.62 -8.63
N LYS A 29 -8.23 -11.95 -9.72
CA LYS A 29 -7.93 -12.44 -11.09
C LYS A 29 -6.43 -12.50 -11.40
N LYS A 30 -5.61 -11.68 -10.73
CA LYS A 30 -4.15 -11.62 -10.89
C LYS A 30 -3.39 -12.46 -9.84
N LEU A 31 -4.11 -13.12 -8.93
CA LEU A 31 -3.56 -13.97 -7.89
C LEU A 31 -3.64 -15.43 -8.35
N ASP A 32 -2.52 -15.99 -8.79
CA ASP A 32 -2.34 -17.40 -9.05
C ASP A 32 -2.10 -18.18 -7.74
N PHE A 33 -2.31 -19.50 -7.78
CA PHE A 33 -2.24 -20.37 -6.60
C PHE A 33 -0.94 -20.23 -5.81
N GLU A 34 0.20 -20.02 -6.47
CA GLU A 34 1.48 -19.85 -5.81
C GLU A 34 1.60 -18.50 -5.09
N ARG A 35 0.96 -17.45 -5.63
CA ARG A 35 0.93 -16.12 -5.00
C ARG A 35 -0.12 -16.00 -3.91
N ILE A 36 -1.10 -16.90 -3.81
CA ILE A 36 -2.05 -16.95 -2.69
C ILE A 36 -1.32 -17.11 -1.36
N ALA A 37 -0.36 -18.04 -1.28
CA ALA A 37 0.44 -18.24 -0.07
C ALA A 37 1.22 -16.97 0.31
N ARG A 38 1.84 -16.30 -0.68
CA ARG A 38 2.56 -15.03 -0.47
C ARG A 38 1.62 -13.92 0.01
N ALA A 39 0.43 -13.84 -0.57
CA ALA A 39 -0.59 -12.88 -0.17
C ALA A 39 -1.05 -13.13 1.28
N GLY A 40 -1.23 -14.38 1.68
CA GLY A 40 -1.54 -14.75 3.07
C GLY A 40 -0.45 -14.32 4.06
N ILE A 41 0.82 -14.60 3.75
CA ILE A 41 1.94 -14.19 4.60
C ILE A 41 2.02 -12.67 4.71
N LEU A 42 1.94 -11.94 3.59
CA LEU A 42 1.98 -10.48 3.59
C LEU A 42 0.76 -9.85 4.26
N SER A 43 -0.43 -10.44 4.10
CA SER A 43 -1.65 -10.05 4.83
C SER A 43 -1.48 -10.25 6.34
N SER A 44 -0.92 -11.37 6.78
CA SER A 44 -0.64 -11.60 8.21
C SER A 44 0.43 -10.66 8.76
N ALA A 45 1.47 -10.36 7.97
CA ALA A 45 2.52 -9.43 8.38
C ALA A 45 1.98 -8.01 8.50
N PHE A 46 1.18 -7.57 7.53
CA PHE A 46 0.42 -6.32 7.58
C PHE A 46 -0.44 -6.28 8.85
N PHE A 47 -1.22 -7.33 9.10
CA PHE A 47 -2.13 -7.41 10.24
C PHE A 47 -1.37 -7.27 11.56
N VAL A 48 -0.32 -8.05 11.78
CA VAL A 48 0.48 -7.99 13.01
C VAL A 48 1.20 -6.65 13.14
N ALA A 49 1.82 -6.14 12.08
CA ALA A 49 2.52 -4.87 12.11
C ALA A 49 1.58 -3.70 12.44
N SER A 50 0.35 -3.74 11.93
CA SER A 50 -0.66 -2.71 12.20
C SER A 50 -1.20 -2.70 13.63
N LEU A 51 -0.99 -3.78 14.40
CA LEU A 51 -1.29 -3.80 15.84
C LEU A 51 -0.25 -3.02 16.65
N ILE A 52 0.96 -2.87 16.12
CA ILE A 52 2.01 -2.04 16.74
C ILE A 52 1.67 -0.58 16.41
N HIS A 53 0.95 0.06 17.32
CA HIS A 53 0.62 1.47 17.23
C HIS A 53 1.29 2.25 18.37
N VAL A 54 1.84 3.40 18.01
CA VAL A 54 2.42 4.35 18.96
C VAL A 54 1.49 5.57 19.02
N PRO A 55 1.06 6.00 20.21
CA PRO A 55 0.29 7.23 20.35
C PRO A 55 1.18 8.42 20.01
N VAL A 56 0.79 9.23 19.02
CA VAL A 56 1.51 10.45 18.62
C VAL A 56 0.51 11.60 18.53
N GLY A 57 0.43 12.40 19.60
CA GLY A 57 -0.54 13.50 19.69
C GLY A 57 -1.99 12.99 19.79
N PRO A 58 -2.98 13.63 19.12
CA PRO A 58 -4.38 13.21 19.18
C PRO A 58 -4.69 11.95 18.34
N SER A 59 -3.71 11.39 17.63
CA SER A 59 -3.86 10.22 16.75
C SER A 59 -2.87 9.11 17.10
N SER A 60 -3.25 7.87 16.87
CA SER A 60 -2.33 6.73 16.91
C SER A 60 -1.77 6.47 15.52
N VAL A 61 -0.46 6.30 15.41
CA VAL A 61 0.18 5.91 14.15
C VAL A 61 0.65 4.47 14.26
N HIS A 62 0.41 3.67 13.23
CA HIS A 62 0.77 2.26 13.16
C HIS A 62 1.56 1.97 11.89
N LEU A 63 2.35 0.89 11.94
CA LEU A 63 3.01 0.37 10.75
C LEU A 63 1.98 -0.27 9.82
N ILE A 64 2.08 -0.01 8.52
CA ILE A 64 1.14 -0.43 7.49
C ILE A 64 1.81 -1.40 6.51
N LEU A 65 3.14 -1.40 6.39
CA LEU A 65 3.88 -2.23 5.41
C LEU A 65 3.36 -2.10 3.97
N ASN A 66 2.74 -0.96 3.66
CA ASN A 66 1.98 -0.79 2.43
C ASN A 66 2.89 -0.85 1.18
N GLY A 67 4.10 -0.28 1.31
CA GLY A 67 5.09 -0.27 0.25
C GLY A 67 5.53 -1.67 -0.15
N ILE A 68 5.86 -2.54 0.82
CA ILE A 68 6.34 -3.90 0.53
C ILE A 68 5.21 -4.81 0.04
N VAL A 69 4.00 -4.69 0.61
CA VAL A 69 2.81 -5.42 0.16
C VAL A 69 2.50 -5.06 -1.30
N GLY A 70 2.49 -3.76 -1.62
CA GLY A 70 2.31 -3.26 -2.98
C GLY A 70 3.38 -3.77 -3.93
N LEU A 71 4.67 -3.63 -3.58
CA LEU A 71 5.78 -4.06 -4.43
C LEU A 71 5.72 -5.54 -4.80
N ILE A 72 5.39 -6.42 -3.86
CA ILE A 72 5.43 -7.87 -4.08
C ILE A 72 4.14 -8.37 -4.76
N LEU A 73 2.97 -7.88 -4.33
CA LEU A 73 1.68 -8.41 -4.80
C LEU A 73 1.09 -7.61 -5.97
N GLY A 74 1.48 -6.34 -6.15
CA GLY A 74 0.81 -5.42 -7.06
C GLY A 74 -0.68 -5.36 -6.76
N TRP A 75 -1.53 -5.68 -7.74
CA TRP A 75 -2.99 -5.75 -7.56
C TRP A 75 -3.46 -6.77 -6.51
N GLY A 76 -2.64 -7.79 -6.19
CA GLY A 76 -2.93 -8.70 -5.08
C GLY A 76 -2.94 -8.01 -3.70
N ALA A 77 -2.46 -6.77 -3.60
CA ALA A 77 -2.57 -5.97 -2.39
C ALA A 77 -4.03 -5.71 -1.98
N PHE A 78 -4.96 -5.58 -2.92
CA PHE A 78 -6.38 -5.37 -2.61
C PHE A 78 -6.98 -6.51 -1.77
N PRO A 79 -7.01 -7.78 -2.26
CA PRO A 79 -7.55 -8.88 -1.46
C PRO A 79 -6.74 -9.12 -0.18
N ALA A 80 -5.40 -8.95 -0.21
CA ALA A 80 -4.56 -9.15 0.98
C ALA A 80 -4.84 -8.16 2.11
N ILE A 81 -4.95 -6.86 1.77
CA ILE A 81 -5.26 -5.80 2.73
C ILE A 81 -6.71 -5.91 3.17
N LEU A 82 -7.65 -6.18 2.27
CA LEU A 82 -9.08 -6.35 2.62
C LEU A 82 -9.27 -7.40 3.71
N VAL A 83 -8.65 -8.58 3.57
CA VAL A 83 -8.74 -9.65 4.56
C VAL A 83 -8.12 -9.23 5.89
N ALA A 84 -6.97 -8.56 5.87
CA ALA A 84 -6.35 -8.08 7.10
C ALA A 84 -7.23 -7.05 7.82
N LEU A 85 -7.79 -6.07 7.10
CA LEU A 85 -8.66 -5.05 7.68
C LEU A 85 -9.96 -5.63 8.21
N PHE A 86 -10.52 -6.61 7.51
CA PHE A 86 -11.70 -7.34 7.95
C PHE A 86 -11.45 -8.03 9.29
N LEU A 87 -10.31 -8.72 9.41
CA LEU A 87 -9.92 -9.36 10.68
C LEU A 87 -9.64 -8.33 11.78
N GLN A 88 -9.06 -7.17 11.47
CA GLN A 88 -8.84 -6.11 12.46
C GLN A 88 -10.16 -5.56 13.01
N GLY A 89 -11.12 -5.30 12.12
CA GLY A 89 -12.45 -4.84 12.48
C GLY A 89 -13.19 -5.88 13.33
N MET A 90 -13.09 -7.17 13.00
CA MET A 90 -13.75 -8.23 13.77
C MET A 90 -13.10 -8.49 15.13
N LEU A 91 -11.77 -8.68 15.17
CA LEU A 91 -11.06 -9.18 16.36
C LEU A 91 -10.72 -8.09 17.35
N PHE A 92 -10.43 -6.89 16.87
CA PHE A 92 -9.98 -5.78 17.72
C PHE A 92 -10.90 -4.57 17.66
N GLN A 93 -11.99 -4.62 16.89
CA GLN A 93 -12.92 -3.49 16.70
C GLN A 93 -12.21 -2.22 16.22
N PHE A 94 -11.07 -2.38 15.52
CA PHE A 94 -10.33 -1.29 14.90
C PHE A 94 -10.77 -1.15 13.43
N GLY A 95 -11.37 -0.01 13.11
CA GLY A 95 -11.98 0.23 11.81
C GLY A 95 -13.44 -0.24 11.77
N GLY A 96 -14.29 0.54 11.09
CA GLY A 96 -15.72 0.22 10.93
C GLY A 96 -15.95 -0.83 9.85
N LEU A 97 -17.02 -1.62 10.01
CA LEU A 97 -17.44 -2.57 8.96
C LEU A 97 -18.01 -1.83 7.75
N THR A 98 -18.68 -0.70 7.95
CA THR A 98 -19.17 0.09 6.80
C THR A 98 -18.01 0.81 6.10
N THR A 99 -17.03 1.27 6.88
CA THR A 99 -15.84 1.98 6.36
C THR A 99 -14.79 1.02 5.81
N LEU A 100 -14.96 -0.30 5.94
CA LEU A 100 -14.02 -1.32 5.47
C LEU A 100 -13.66 -1.10 3.99
N GLY A 101 -14.65 -0.87 3.14
CA GLY A 101 -14.42 -0.62 1.72
C GLY A 101 -13.52 0.60 1.48
N VAL A 102 -13.81 1.72 2.13
CA VAL A 102 -13.01 2.95 1.99
C VAL A 102 -11.62 2.77 2.58
N ASN A 103 -11.49 2.12 3.74
CA ASN A 103 -10.21 1.86 4.38
C ASN A 103 -9.31 0.95 3.53
N THR A 104 -9.89 -0.08 2.91
CA THR A 104 -9.15 -0.92 1.96
C THR A 104 -8.70 -0.10 0.77
N LEU A 105 -9.54 0.78 0.22
CA LEU A 105 -9.16 1.63 -0.91
C LEU A 105 -8.01 2.58 -0.54
N ILE A 106 -8.10 3.24 0.62
CA ILE A 106 -7.07 4.15 1.15
C ILE A 106 -5.70 3.47 1.25
N MET A 107 -5.66 2.18 1.54
CA MET A 107 -4.41 1.44 1.71
C MET A 107 -3.98 0.74 0.42
N ALA A 108 -4.86 -0.04 -0.21
CA ALA A 108 -4.53 -0.85 -1.37
C ALA A 108 -4.26 -0.02 -2.64
N LEU A 109 -4.97 1.10 -2.84
CA LEU A 109 -4.77 1.91 -4.05
C LEU A 109 -3.37 2.53 -4.08
N PRO A 110 -2.88 3.23 -3.02
CA PRO A 110 -1.48 3.65 -2.94
C PRO A 110 -0.48 2.51 -3.14
N ALA A 111 -0.73 1.32 -2.58
CA ALA A 111 0.15 0.17 -2.74
C ALA A 111 0.33 -0.20 -4.22
N VAL A 112 -0.76 -0.22 -4.98
CA VAL A 112 -0.75 -0.50 -6.42
C VAL A 112 -0.10 0.63 -7.22
N VAL A 113 -0.35 1.90 -6.86
CA VAL A 113 0.31 3.04 -7.50
C VAL A 113 1.83 2.95 -7.31
N CYS A 114 2.27 2.73 -6.06
CA CYS A 114 3.68 2.58 -5.74
C CYS A 114 4.32 1.36 -6.43
N TYR A 115 3.58 0.26 -6.59
CA TYR A 115 4.03 -0.89 -7.38
C TYR A 115 4.42 -0.51 -8.82
N TYR A 116 3.56 0.26 -9.50
CA TYR A 116 3.83 0.68 -10.88
C TYR A 116 4.90 1.79 -10.97
N SER A 117 4.93 2.71 -10.02
CA SER A 117 5.89 3.82 -10.01
C SER A 117 7.31 3.37 -9.63
N PHE A 118 7.45 2.49 -8.64
CA PHE A 118 8.75 2.12 -8.06
C PHE A 118 9.19 0.71 -8.42
N GLY A 119 8.30 -0.19 -8.80
CA GLY A 119 8.65 -1.58 -9.13
C GLY A 119 9.69 -1.73 -10.25
N PRO A 120 9.63 -0.95 -11.36
CA PRO A 120 10.68 -0.95 -12.38
C PRO A 120 12.01 -0.39 -11.87
N LEU A 121 11.99 0.62 -11.00
CA LEU A 121 13.19 1.24 -10.42
C LEU A 121 13.88 0.31 -9.41
N VAL A 122 13.09 -0.46 -8.65
CA VAL A 122 13.58 -1.45 -7.70
C VAL A 122 14.33 -2.60 -8.38
N GLN A 123 14.10 -2.86 -9.67
CA GLN A 123 14.84 -3.86 -10.44
C GLN A 123 16.20 -3.38 -10.97
N GLN A 124 16.46 -2.08 -10.94
CA GLN A 124 17.73 -1.53 -11.43
C GLN A 124 18.90 -1.88 -10.48
N GLY A 125 20.08 -1.29 -10.74
CA GLY A 125 21.25 -1.47 -9.87
C GLY A 125 21.00 -0.96 -8.45
N ASN A 126 21.80 -1.43 -7.48
CA ASN A 126 21.63 -1.10 -6.06
C ASN A 126 21.60 0.41 -5.76
N ARG A 127 22.30 1.23 -6.57
CA ARG A 127 22.30 2.70 -6.46
C ARG A 127 20.91 3.33 -6.63
N ILE A 128 20.02 2.66 -7.36
CA ILE A 128 18.66 3.14 -7.66
C ILE A 128 17.62 2.32 -6.91
N ALA A 129 17.84 1.01 -6.73
CA ALA A 129 16.88 0.12 -6.11
C ALA A 129 16.56 0.47 -4.65
N LEU A 130 17.58 0.81 -3.83
CA LEU A 130 17.36 1.11 -2.40
C LEU A 130 16.66 2.47 -2.18
N PRO A 131 17.07 3.56 -2.85
CA PRO A 131 16.31 4.81 -2.80
C PRO A 131 14.88 4.66 -3.33
N ALA A 132 14.68 3.88 -4.39
CA ALA A 132 13.35 3.62 -4.93
C ALA A 132 12.46 2.82 -3.95
N ALA A 133 13.04 1.83 -3.25
CA ALA A 133 12.33 1.08 -2.22
C ALA A 133 11.98 1.96 -1.01
N PHE A 134 12.88 2.84 -0.58
CA PHE A 134 12.60 3.84 0.45
C PHE A 134 11.45 4.77 0.03
N ALA A 135 11.54 5.33 -1.18
CA ALA A 135 10.52 6.19 -1.75
C ALA A 135 9.18 5.46 -1.87
N CYS A 136 9.19 4.17 -2.21
CA CYS A 136 7.99 3.35 -2.27
C CYS A 136 7.28 3.21 -0.92
N GLY A 137 8.02 2.93 0.16
CA GLY A 137 7.46 2.87 1.51
C GLY A 137 6.92 4.22 1.98
N PHE A 138 7.71 5.28 1.78
CA PHE A 138 7.33 6.64 2.15
C PHE A 138 6.08 7.12 1.38
N MET A 139 6.08 6.98 0.06
CA MET A 139 4.97 7.40 -0.80
C MET A 139 3.72 6.56 -0.58
N GLY A 140 3.84 5.29 -0.21
CA GLY A 140 2.69 4.43 0.11
C GLY A 140 1.86 4.97 1.28
N ILE A 141 2.52 5.54 2.29
CA ILE A 141 1.83 6.17 3.43
C ILE A 141 1.35 7.58 3.08
N PHE A 142 2.18 8.37 2.38
CA PHE A 142 1.82 9.72 1.96
C PHE A 142 0.58 9.73 1.05
N LEU A 143 0.57 8.90 0.00
CA LEU A 143 -0.59 8.77 -0.89
C LEU A 143 -1.81 8.24 -0.14
N GLY A 144 -1.63 7.35 0.83
CA GLY A 144 -2.71 6.93 1.73
C GLY A 144 -3.31 8.10 2.51
N ALA A 145 -2.48 9.03 3.00
CA ALA A 145 -2.95 10.23 3.71
C ALA A 145 -3.75 11.14 2.77
N VAL A 146 -3.28 11.30 1.53
CA VAL A 146 -3.96 12.10 0.51
C VAL A 146 -5.32 11.49 0.14
N VAL A 147 -5.39 10.16 -0.07
CA VAL A 147 -6.65 9.47 -0.38
C VAL A 147 -7.62 9.52 0.80
N ALA A 148 -7.12 9.36 2.02
CA ALA A 148 -7.94 9.50 3.24
C ALA A 148 -8.49 10.92 3.40
N GLY A 149 -7.64 11.94 3.23
CA GLY A 149 -8.04 13.34 3.22
C GLY A 149 -9.09 13.62 2.13
N ALA A 150 -8.91 13.07 0.92
CA ALA A 150 -9.88 13.24 -0.15
C ALA A 150 -11.24 12.60 0.17
N ALA A 151 -11.26 11.42 0.81
CA ALA A 151 -12.49 10.80 1.28
C ALA A 151 -13.22 11.67 2.32
N LEU A 152 -12.45 12.36 3.18
CA LEU A 152 -12.99 13.30 4.17
C LEU A 152 -13.44 14.62 3.55
N MET A 153 -12.83 15.11 2.46
CA MET A 153 -13.31 16.31 1.73
C MET A 153 -14.77 16.17 1.30
N PHE A 154 -15.18 14.98 0.87
CA PHE A 154 -16.56 14.71 0.46
C PHE A 154 -17.52 14.56 1.66
N THR A 155 -17.03 14.78 2.88
CA THR A 155 -17.81 14.72 4.13
C THR A 155 -17.68 15.98 4.99
N GLU A 156 -16.51 16.63 5.03
CA GLU A 156 -16.19 17.85 5.77
C GLU A 156 -15.50 18.88 4.85
N GLU A 157 -15.73 20.19 5.07
CA GLU A 157 -15.23 21.25 4.16
C GLU A 157 -13.71 21.53 4.27
N ASN A 158 -13.05 21.15 5.37
CA ASN A 158 -11.65 21.51 5.64
C ASN A 158 -10.60 20.45 5.21
N PHE A 159 -10.65 20.05 3.94
CA PHE A 159 -9.71 19.07 3.35
C PHE A 159 -8.23 19.36 3.60
N LEU A 160 -7.79 20.60 3.36
CA LEU A 160 -6.36 20.95 3.38
C LEU A 160 -5.79 20.85 4.79
N GLU A 161 -6.54 21.31 5.80
CA GLU A 161 -6.11 21.29 7.18
C GLU A 161 -6.01 19.85 7.71
N VAL A 162 -7.03 19.03 7.43
CA VAL A 162 -7.06 17.61 7.81
C VAL A 162 -5.93 16.84 7.14
N THR A 163 -5.73 17.02 5.84
CA THR A 163 -4.67 16.33 5.10
C THR A 163 -3.28 16.73 5.58
N LEU A 164 -3.04 18.03 5.82
CA LEU A 164 -1.76 18.53 6.34
C LEU A 164 -1.48 17.99 7.75
N LEU A 165 -2.49 17.96 8.61
CA LEU A 165 -2.40 17.40 9.95
C LEU A 165 -2.10 15.90 9.90
N MET A 166 -2.78 15.14 9.03
CA MET A 166 -2.52 13.71 8.85
C MET A 166 -1.10 13.45 8.33
N VAL A 167 -0.66 14.17 7.31
CA VAL A 167 0.69 14.02 6.74
C VAL A 167 1.77 14.36 7.77
N SER A 168 1.62 15.47 8.49
CA SER A 168 2.59 15.89 9.50
C SER A 168 2.66 14.89 10.67
N ALA A 169 1.52 14.38 11.15
CA ALA A 169 1.47 13.37 12.20
C ALA A 169 2.08 12.02 11.76
N HIS A 170 1.94 11.66 10.47
CA HIS A 170 2.46 10.39 9.95
C HIS A 170 3.90 10.47 9.46
N LEU A 171 4.51 11.65 9.41
CA LEU A 171 5.87 11.85 8.87
C LEU A 171 6.92 10.91 9.49
N PRO A 172 6.98 10.69 10.83
CA PRO A 172 7.91 9.71 11.40
C PRO A 172 7.69 8.29 10.88
N VAL A 173 6.43 7.90 10.71
CA VAL A 173 6.06 6.58 10.20
C VAL A 173 6.35 6.45 8.71
N MET A 174 6.19 7.51 7.91
CA MET A 174 6.61 7.48 6.50
C MET A 174 8.10 7.17 6.36
N ILE A 175 8.94 7.73 7.23
CA ILE A 175 10.39 7.48 7.24
C ILE A 175 10.67 6.03 7.66
N ILE A 176 10.04 5.55 8.73
CA ILE A 176 10.22 4.18 9.23
C ILE A 176 9.78 3.16 8.18
N GLU A 177 8.62 3.36 7.55
CA GLU A 177 8.09 2.51 6.47
C GLU A 177 8.99 2.52 5.24
N GLY A 178 9.56 3.67 4.88
CA GLY A 178 10.57 3.77 3.84
C GLY A 178 11.81 2.94 4.16
N LEU A 179 12.38 3.09 5.37
CA LEU A 179 13.55 2.33 5.80
C LEU A 179 13.26 0.82 5.84
N MET A 180 12.11 0.42 6.37
CA MET A 180 11.66 -0.96 6.40
C MET A 180 11.52 -1.55 5.00
N THR A 181 10.89 -0.82 4.08
CA THR A 181 10.72 -1.26 2.70
C THR A 181 12.08 -1.41 2.00
N ALA A 182 12.99 -0.45 2.19
CA ALA A 182 14.35 -0.54 1.66
C ALA A 182 15.14 -1.73 2.22
N PHE A 183 15.02 -2.01 3.51
CA PHE A 183 15.64 -3.17 4.15
C PHE A 183 15.08 -4.49 3.59
N CYS A 184 13.75 -4.63 3.50
CA CYS A 184 13.11 -5.80 2.93
C CYS A 184 13.53 -6.04 1.47
N VAL A 185 13.58 -4.99 0.65
CA VAL A 185 14.05 -5.08 -0.74
C VAL A 185 15.53 -5.50 -0.79
N ALA A 186 16.40 -4.91 0.05
CA ALA A 186 17.81 -5.29 0.11
C ALA A 186 17.99 -6.77 0.47
N PHE A 187 17.17 -7.28 1.40
CA PHE A 187 17.16 -8.68 1.82
C PHE A 187 16.67 -9.60 0.71
N PHE A 188 15.51 -9.31 0.10
CA PHE A 188 14.96 -10.15 -0.97
C PHE A 188 15.86 -10.21 -2.20
N ARG A 189 16.52 -9.11 -2.57
CA ARG A 189 17.51 -9.12 -3.67
C ARG A 189 18.67 -10.11 -3.43
N LYS A 190 19.01 -10.39 -2.18
CA LYS A 190 20.10 -11.32 -1.82
C LYS A 190 19.62 -12.76 -1.65
N VAL A 191 18.44 -12.95 -1.04
CA VAL A 191 17.97 -14.27 -0.59
C VAL A 191 16.99 -14.91 -1.57
N GLN A 192 16.06 -14.13 -2.13
CA GLN A 192 15.02 -14.64 -3.01
C GLN A 192 14.58 -13.53 -4.00
N PRO A 193 15.41 -13.22 -5.02
CA PRO A 193 15.12 -12.15 -5.96
C PRO A 193 13.81 -12.35 -6.73
N ASP A 194 13.38 -13.61 -6.88
CA ASP A 194 12.11 -14.01 -7.51
C ASP A 194 10.86 -13.48 -6.79
N MET A 195 11.00 -13.01 -5.53
CA MET A 195 9.90 -12.36 -4.81
C MET A 195 9.62 -10.94 -5.27
N LEU A 196 10.61 -10.27 -5.88
CA LEU A 196 10.45 -8.90 -6.34
C LEU A 196 9.69 -8.85 -7.66
N PRO A 197 9.05 -7.72 -7.98
CA PRO A 197 8.37 -7.57 -9.25
C PRO A 197 9.32 -7.80 -10.41
N HIS A 198 8.87 -8.60 -11.39
CA HIS A 198 9.56 -8.78 -12.67
C HIS A 198 8.81 -7.96 -13.71
N PHE A 199 9.33 -6.78 -14.00
CA PHE A 199 8.82 -5.96 -15.11
C PHE A 199 9.69 -6.32 -16.32
N LYS A 200 9.15 -7.09 -17.27
CA LYS A 200 9.85 -7.33 -18.54
C LYS A 200 10.11 -5.97 -19.19
N ALA A 201 11.39 -5.59 -19.33
CA ALA A 201 11.76 -4.48 -20.19
C ALA A 201 11.21 -4.76 -21.61
N PRO A 202 10.73 -3.75 -22.34
CA PRO A 202 10.52 -3.89 -23.77
C PRO A 202 11.82 -4.42 -24.38
N LYS A 203 11.75 -5.47 -25.20
CA LYS A 203 12.92 -5.89 -25.98
C LYS A 203 13.29 -4.71 -26.87
N THR A 204 14.30 -3.95 -26.49
CA THR A 204 14.97 -3.02 -27.40
C THR A 204 15.77 -3.90 -28.35
N ASP A 205 15.17 -4.24 -29.49
CA ASP A 205 15.85 -4.86 -30.61
C ASP A 205 16.75 -3.80 -31.26
N PHE A 206 17.87 -3.47 -30.61
CA PHE A 206 18.99 -2.82 -31.27
C PHE A 206 19.85 -3.90 -31.90
N SER A 207 19.32 -4.46 -33.00
CA SER A 207 20.13 -5.17 -33.97
C SER A 207 21.13 -4.18 -34.58
N CYS A 208 22.40 -4.36 -34.26
CA CYS A 208 23.52 -3.75 -34.96
C CYS A 208 23.43 -4.11 -36.46
N ASN A 209 23.34 -3.10 -37.32
CA ASN A 209 23.59 -3.24 -38.75
C ASN A 209 24.32 -1.96 -39.18
N GLY A 210 25.55 -1.94 -39.69
CA GLY A 210 26.55 -2.97 -39.93
C GLY A 210 27.89 -2.24 -40.09
N ARG A 211 28.99 -2.93 -39.78
CA ARG A 211 30.32 -2.52 -40.22
C ARG A 211 30.47 -2.93 -41.68
N SER A 212 30.78 -1.97 -42.54
CA SER A 212 31.60 -2.15 -43.75
C SER A 212 32.26 -0.83 -44.06
#